data_AF-A0A2G5UXD4-F1
#
_entry.id   AF-A0A2G5UXD4-F1
#
_cell.length_a   1.000
_cell.length_b   1.000
_cell.length_c   1.000
_cell.angle_alpha   90.00
_cell.angle_beta   90.00
_cell.angle_gamma   90.00
#
_symmetry.space_group_name_H-M   'P 1'
#
loop_
_entity.id
_entity.type
_entity.pdbx_description
1 polymer ?
#
loop_
_entity_poly.entity_id
_entity_poly.type
_entity_poly.pdbx_seq_one_letter_code
_entity_poly.pdbx_strand_id
1 'polypeptide(L)'
;MKSIDLGFWADESLSPESESKLYQVEYIKINQLNRTNPAILRNFQGKQAIIDCYVLETSDLIDFVNRWKSGEAYHKLEYLTIRKYREEIPRDEILAAIGARHIDATRKPPAHSVPRATTEMKLLKYPRLVQDQILNYTVCSDLFLLSLLSKKMKTLIKSSQMPKFKHFTSIVYDSYTMDHPLVYLNNRWISILQFREYAGTENGKFQLNISGKLIDFRSSDKYNCPVALFHPHGRELVIESIHNHFLDLFGTSVNYQWRTYNYKLPIPRLQNLSVGIRISIPYRFEDLKNVDNFLSSHPVLKSIDLDYLTDESLSPESESRLYQAESIEISQYDPTTPAVLRNFQGRQAFLLCYSCDVSHLIEFVSRWKSGKAFQNLEHLKIRMAYDIIPRDEILTAIEARHIDATRKPPTHTIPKAYIEYAWETHTDPIISHTYVVRESDNRVASVLIEEKTLSFGVWDKTEEEFLGMVDKLQLAN
;
A
#
# COMPACT_ATOMS: atom_id res chain seq x y z
N MET A 1 13.73 -1.58 -36.74
CA MET A 1 13.82 -1.80 -35.28
C MET A 1 13.97 -3.30 -35.09
N LYS A 2 15.04 -3.78 -34.43
CA LYS A 2 15.34 -5.23 -34.37
C LYS A 2 14.48 -5.95 -33.32
N SER A 3 14.25 -5.32 -32.17
CA SER A 3 13.44 -5.91 -31.10
C SER A 3 12.56 -4.89 -30.40
N ILE A 4 11.43 -5.35 -29.86
CA ILE A 4 10.53 -4.58 -29.00
C ILE A 4 10.18 -5.43 -27.76
N ASP A 5 10.25 -4.84 -26.57
CA ASP A 5 9.68 -5.40 -25.33
C ASP A 5 8.61 -4.41 -24.83
N LEU A 6 7.34 -4.78 -24.95
CA LEU A 6 6.21 -4.00 -24.47
C LEU A 6 5.88 -4.45 -23.04
N GLY A 7 6.25 -3.60 -22.09
CA GLY A 7 5.88 -3.74 -20.68
C GLY A 7 4.39 -3.52 -20.41
N PHE A 8 4.02 -3.67 -19.13
CA PHE A 8 2.67 -3.87 -18.58
C PHE A 8 1.57 -2.81 -18.87
N TRP A 9 1.81 -1.78 -19.68
CA TRP A 9 0.91 -0.61 -19.79
C TRP A 9 0.72 -0.08 -21.22
N ALA A 10 0.48 -0.97 -22.19
CA ALA A 10 -0.23 -0.54 -23.40
C ALA A 10 -1.73 -0.48 -23.06
N ASP A 11 -2.17 0.64 -22.48
CA ASP A 11 -3.60 0.94 -22.22
C ASP A 11 -4.34 1.29 -23.53
N GLU A 12 -3.59 1.50 -24.60
CA GLU A 12 -4.13 1.59 -25.95
C GLU A 12 -4.19 0.18 -26.54
N SER A 13 -5.38 -0.25 -26.95
CA SER A 13 -5.55 -1.35 -27.88
C SER A 13 -4.57 -1.16 -29.03
N LEU A 14 -3.52 -1.98 -29.10
CA LEU A 14 -2.56 -1.94 -30.20
C LEU A 14 -3.35 -1.88 -31.51
N SER A 15 -3.03 -0.94 -32.40
CA SER A 15 -3.80 -0.74 -33.64
C SER A 15 -4.03 -2.09 -34.34
N PRO A 16 -5.29 -2.45 -34.66
CA PRO A 16 -5.62 -3.70 -35.36
C PRO A 16 -5.10 -3.71 -36.81
N GLU A 17 -4.52 -2.61 -37.29
CA GLU A 17 -3.98 -2.48 -38.63
C GLU A 17 -2.79 -3.42 -38.85
N SER A 18 -2.96 -4.38 -39.77
CA SER A 18 -1.97 -5.36 -40.20
C SER A 18 -0.65 -4.76 -40.71
N GLU A 19 -0.62 -3.45 -41.01
CA GLU A 19 0.53 -2.73 -41.53
C GLU A 19 1.40 -2.05 -40.45
N SER A 20 1.06 -2.20 -39.16
CA SER A 20 1.87 -1.62 -38.10
C SER A 20 3.31 -2.14 -38.15
N LYS A 21 4.29 -1.21 -38.12
CA LYS A 21 5.73 -1.53 -38.01
C LYS A 21 6.05 -2.37 -36.77
N LEU A 22 5.17 -2.39 -35.78
CA LEU A 22 5.25 -3.25 -34.61
C LEU A 22 5.30 -4.74 -34.98
N TYR A 23 4.52 -5.17 -35.97
CA TYR A 23 4.42 -6.59 -36.33
C TYR A 23 5.58 -7.07 -37.22
N GLN A 24 6.37 -6.13 -37.74
CA GLN A 24 7.49 -6.40 -38.65
C GLN A 24 8.85 -6.47 -37.94
N VAL A 25 8.90 -6.32 -36.62
CA VAL A 25 10.14 -6.46 -35.86
C VAL A 25 10.62 -7.91 -35.85
N GLU A 26 11.94 -8.11 -35.83
CA GLU A 26 12.49 -9.48 -35.79
C GLU A 26 12.14 -10.18 -34.47
N TYR A 27 12.08 -9.43 -33.37
CA TYR A 27 11.86 -9.97 -32.04
C TYR A 27 10.82 -9.15 -31.27
N ILE A 28 9.81 -9.80 -30.70
CA ILE A 28 8.80 -9.14 -29.88
C ILE A 28 8.57 -9.88 -28.56
N LYS A 29 8.55 -9.13 -27.46
CA LYS A 29 8.07 -9.62 -26.17
C LYS A 29 6.95 -8.71 -25.68
N ILE A 30 5.87 -9.32 -25.21
CA ILE A 30 4.66 -8.60 -24.82
C ILE A 30 4.13 -9.18 -23.51
N ASN A 31 3.94 -8.32 -22.52
CA ASN A 31 3.30 -8.66 -21.25
C ASN A 31 1.96 -7.91 -21.15
N GLN A 32 0.87 -8.50 -21.63
CA GLN A 32 -0.46 -7.88 -21.65
C GLN A 32 -1.38 -8.47 -20.57
N LEU A 33 -1.70 -7.67 -19.55
CA LEU A 33 -2.56 -8.06 -18.43
C LEU A 33 -4.05 -7.74 -18.65
N ASN A 34 -4.38 -6.75 -19.48
CA ASN A 34 -5.76 -6.31 -19.71
C ASN A 34 -6.13 -6.52 -21.17
N ARG A 35 -7.05 -7.47 -21.42
CA ARG A 35 -7.69 -7.82 -22.71
C ARG A 35 -6.75 -7.82 -23.92
N THR A 36 -6.28 -9.01 -24.30
CA THR A 36 -5.43 -9.19 -25.47
C THR A 36 -6.16 -8.81 -26.76
N ASN A 37 -5.50 -8.00 -27.58
CA ASN A 37 -5.83 -7.85 -28.99
C ASN A 37 -5.17 -9.03 -29.75
N PRO A 38 -5.93 -10.01 -30.30
CA PRO A 38 -5.37 -11.13 -31.07
C PRO A 38 -4.62 -10.68 -32.33
N ALA A 39 -4.72 -9.41 -32.72
CA ALA A 39 -3.99 -8.82 -33.83
C ALA A 39 -2.48 -9.03 -33.76
N ILE A 40 -1.86 -9.08 -32.58
CA ILE A 40 -0.42 -9.39 -32.50
C ILE A 40 -0.14 -10.78 -33.03
N LEU A 41 -0.84 -11.79 -32.50
CA LEU A 41 -0.62 -13.17 -32.92
C LEU A 41 -0.93 -13.30 -34.42
N ARG A 42 -2.03 -12.69 -34.89
CA ARG A 42 -2.48 -12.77 -36.29
C ARG A 42 -1.58 -12.07 -37.30
N ASN A 43 -0.93 -10.96 -36.90
CA ASN A 43 -0.20 -10.09 -37.81
C ASN A 43 1.32 -10.18 -37.67
N PHE A 44 1.87 -10.84 -36.66
CA PHE A 44 3.33 -10.93 -36.45
C PHE A 44 4.05 -11.61 -37.62
N GLN A 45 5.08 -10.95 -38.16
CA GLN A 45 5.89 -11.43 -39.29
C GLN A 45 7.38 -11.61 -38.93
N GLY A 46 7.72 -11.50 -37.65
CA GLY A 46 9.10 -11.59 -37.16
C GLY A 46 9.59 -13.02 -36.96
N LYS A 47 10.74 -13.14 -36.27
CA LYS A 47 11.44 -14.40 -36.01
C LYS A 47 11.13 -14.99 -34.66
N GLN A 48 11.10 -14.18 -33.60
CA GLN A 48 10.77 -14.69 -32.26
C GLN A 48 9.73 -13.84 -31.55
N ALA A 49 8.76 -14.49 -30.92
CA ALA A 49 7.72 -13.85 -30.14
C ALA A 49 7.56 -14.52 -28.75
N ILE A 50 7.48 -13.70 -27.71
CA ILE A 50 7.08 -14.14 -26.35
C ILE A 50 5.85 -13.34 -25.97
N ILE A 51 4.74 -14.03 -25.73
CA ILE A 51 3.45 -13.40 -25.45
C ILE A 51 2.93 -13.93 -24.11
N ASP A 52 2.92 -13.07 -23.11
CA ASP A 52 2.35 -13.34 -21.79
C ASP A 52 0.95 -12.66 -21.73
N CYS A 53 -0.13 -13.43 -21.56
CA CYS A 53 -1.52 -12.98 -21.74
C CYS A 53 -2.54 -13.58 -20.74
N TYR A 54 -3.72 -12.94 -20.62
CA TYR A 54 -4.82 -13.38 -19.74
C TYR A 54 -5.94 -14.11 -20.46
N VAL A 55 -6.33 -13.63 -21.65
CA VAL A 55 -7.49 -14.13 -22.40
C VAL A 55 -7.08 -14.35 -23.85
N LEU A 56 -6.70 -15.58 -24.18
CA LEU A 56 -6.47 -16.02 -25.56
C LEU A 56 -7.39 -17.21 -25.83
N GLU A 57 -8.15 -17.14 -26.91
CA GLU A 57 -9.07 -18.20 -27.29
C GLU A 57 -8.32 -19.37 -27.93
N THR A 58 -8.85 -20.57 -27.73
CA THR A 58 -8.35 -21.78 -28.38
C THR A 58 -8.36 -21.67 -29.91
N SER A 59 -9.38 -20.98 -30.46
CA SER A 59 -9.55 -20.70 -31.88
C SER A 59 -8.35 -19.94 -32.48
N ASP A 60 -7.85 -18.91 -31.80
CA ASP A 60 -6.70 -18.12 -32.24
C ASP A 60 -5.40 -18.93 -32.29
N LEU A 61 -5.22 -19.85 -31.33
CA LEU A 61 -4.06 -20.76 -31.30
C LEU A 61 -4.13 -21.78 -32.46
N ILE A 62 -5.31 -22.34 -32.70
CA ILE A 62 -5.54 -23.28 -33.81
C ILE A 62 -5.33 -22.58 -35.16
N ASP A 63 -5.88 -21.37 -35.34
CA ASP A 63 -5.70 -20.56 -36.55
C ASP A 63 -4.22 -20.26 -36.80
N PHE A 64 -3.49 -19.80 -35.78
CA PHE A 64 -2.05 -19.57 -35.87
C PHE A 64 -1.29 -20.79 -36.41
N VAL A 65 -1.51 -21.98 -35.83
CA VAL A 65 -0.81 -23.21 -36.26
C VAL A 65 -1.22 -23.60 -37.67
N ASN A 66 -2.50 -23.48 -38.03
CA ASN A 66 -2.99 -23.84 -39.35
C ASN A 66 -2.43 -22.92 -40.45
N ARG A 67 -2.34 -21.61 -40.19
CA ARG A 67 -1.73 -20.64 -41.11
C ARG A 67 -0.22 -20.86 -41.27
N TRP A 68 0.48 -21.27 -40.21
CA TRP A 68 1.88 -21.69 -40.31
C TRP A 68 2.04 -23.00 -41.10
N LYS A 69 1.21 -24.01 -40.80
CA LYS A 69 1.24 -25.34 -41.42
C LYS A 69 0.90 -25.31 -42.92
N SER A 70 -0.05 -24.47 -43.31
CA SER A 70 -0.40 -24.23 -44.72
C SER A 70 0.63 -23.38 -45.46
N GLY A 71 1.54 -22.72 -44.73
CA GLY A 71 2.48 -21.76 -45.30
C GLY A 71 1.81 -20.45 -45.72
N GLU A 72 0.64 -20.10 -45.18
CA GLU A 72 -0.03 -18.83 -45.43
C GLU A 72 0.66 -17.65 -44.70
N ALA A 73 1.20 -17.90 -43.50
CA ALA A 73 1.81 -16.87 -42.66
C ALA A 73 3.01 -17.39 -41.86
N TYR A 74 3.68 -16.49 -41.13
CA TYR A 74 4.77 -16.78 -40.19
C TYR A 74 6.02 -17.43 -40.83
N HIS A 75 6.30 -17.13 -42.10
CA HIS A 75 7.42 -17.74 -42.84
C HIS A 75 8.81 -17.55 -42.22
N LYS A 76 8.98 -16.51 -41.39
CA LYS A 76 10.24 -16.19 -40.71
C LYS A 76 10.29 -16.69 -39.28
N LEU A 77 9.21 -17.27 -38.76
CA LEU A 77 9.08 -17.62 -37.36
C LEU A 77 10.01 -18.79 -37.00
N GLU A 78 10.92 -18.52 -36.07
CA GLU A 78 11.88 -19.47 -35.49
C GLU A 78 11.42 -19.91 -34.09
N TYR A 79 10.77 -19.03 -33.32
CA TYR A 79 10.36 -19.32 -31.95
C TYR A 79 9.11 -18.55 -31.52
N LEU A 80 8.11 -19.24 -30.96
CA LEU A 80 6.97 -18.63 -30.29
C LEU A 80 6.77 -19.27 -28.93
N THR A 81 6.54 -18.45 -27.90
CA THR A 81 6.05 -18.92 -26.61
C THR A 81 4.88 -18.06 -26.18
N ILE A 82 3.80 -18.72 -25.80
CA ILE A 82 2.60 -18.10 -25.26
C ILE A 82 2.41 -18.62 -23.83
N ARG A 83 2.26 -17.72 -22.86
CA ARG A 83 1.90 -18.07 -21.49
C ARG A 83 0.56 -17.46 -21.13
N LYS A 84 -0.34 -18.28 -20.59
CA LYS A 84 -1.67 -17.88 -20.15
C LYS A 84 -1.72 -17.93 -18.61
N TYR A 85 -2.10 -16.84 -17.95
CA TYR A 85 -1.95 -16.71 -16.49
C TYR A 85 -3.13 -17.21 -15.64
N ARG A 86 -4.36 -17.29 -16.18
CA ARG A 86 -5.56 -17.61 -15.39
C ARG A 86 -6.22 -18.94 -15.71
N GLU A 87 -6.13 -19.39 -16.95
CA GLU A 87 -6.77 -20.61 -17.42
C GLU A 87 -5.73 -21.52 -18.04
N GLU A 88 -5.91 -22.82 -17.84
CA GLU A 88 -5.10 -23.82 -18.48
C GLU A 88 -5.33 -23.78 -20.00
N ILE A 89 -4.27 -23.94 -20.78
CA ILE A 89 -4.38 -24.07 -22.23
C ILE A 89 -4.96 -25.48 -22.50
N PRO A 90 -6.11 -25.61 -23.19
CA PRO A 90 -6.75 -26.90 -23.42
C PRO A 90 -5.92 -27.73 -24.41
N ARG A 91 -4.90 -28.40 -23.87
CA ARG A 91 -3.84 -29.06 -24.62
C ARG A 91 -4.37 -30.07 -25.60
N ASP A 92 -5.22 -30.98 -25.15
CA ASP A 92 -5.66 -32.13 -25.95
C ASP A 92 -6.61 -31.69 -27.07
N GLU A 93 -7.45 -30.67 -26.83
CA GLU A 93 -8.31 -30.05 -27.84
C GLU A 93 -7.48 -29.44 -28.98
N ILE A 94 -6.45 -28.65 -28.62
CA ILE A 94 -5.58 -28.00 -29.61
C ILE A 94 -4.80 -29.05 -30.42
N LEU A 95 -4.18 -30.03 -29.74
CA LEU A 95 -3.40 -31.07 -30.39
C LEU A 95 -4.24 -31.90 -31.37
N ALA A 96 -5.49 -32.21 -31.01
CA ALA A 96 -6.43 -32.87 -31.89
C ALA A 96 -6.80 -32.00 -33.10
N ALA A 97 -7.15 -30.72 -32.88
CA ALA A 97 -7.58 -29.80 -33.92
C ALA A 97 -6.49 -29.51 -34.97
N ILE A 98 -5.22 -29.43 -34.57
CA ILE A 98 -4.10 -29.16 -35.48
C ILE A 98 -3.56 -30.44 -36.16
N GLY A 99 -4.05 -31.61 -35.74
CA GLY A 99 -3.58 -32.92 -36.18
C GLY A 99 -2.11 -33.17 -35.78
N ALA A 100 -1.77 -32.88 -34.53
CA ALA A 100 -0.42 -33.07 -34.00
C ALA A 100 -0.01 -34.54 -34.05
N ARG A 101 1.26 -34.80 -34.39
CA ARG A 101 1.83 -36.16 -34.38
C ARG A 101 2.72 -36.33 -33.17
N HIS A 102 2.63 -37.50 -32.54
CA HIS A 102 3.44 -37.83 -31.37
C HIS A 102 4.77 -38.47 -31.79
N ILE A 103 5.85 -38.07 -31.11
CA ILE A 103 7.12 -38.79 -31.13
C ILE A 103 7.00 -39.93 -30.11
N ASP A 104 7.50 -41.11 -30.48
CA ASP A 104 7.54 -42.30 -29.61
C ASP A 104 8.19 -41.95 -28.26
N ALA A 105 7.52 -42.33 -27.17
CA ALA A 105 7.94 -42.06 -25.78
C ALA A 105 9.30 -42.68 -25.42
N THR A 106 9.75 -43.70 -26.16
CA THR A 106 11.07 -44.34 -25.99
C THR A 106 12.22 -43.56 -26.64
N ARG A 107 11.91 -42.53 -27.45
CA ARG A 107 12.89 -41.74 -28.19
C ARG A 107 13.02 -40.35 -27.58
N LYS A 108 14.26 -39.93 -27.34
CA LYS A 108 14.53 -38.55 -26.91
C LYS A 108 14.18 -37.59 -28.07
N PRO A 109 13.25 -36.64 -27.88
CA PRO A 109 12.91 -35.69 -28.93
C PRO A 109 14.13 -34.79 -29.24
N PRO A 110 14.28 -34.34 -30.49
CA PRO A 110 15.34 -33.41 -30.86
C PRO A 110 15.20 -32.11 -30.05
N ALA A 111 16.29 -31.67 -29.44
CA ALA A 111 16.33 -30.41 -28.71
C ALA A 111 16.44 -29.25 -29.71
N HIS A 112 15.49 -28.31 -29.66
CA HIS A 112 15.54 -27.07 -30.43
C HIS A 112 15.97 -25.93 -29.51
N SER A 113 17.09 -25.29 -29.83
CA SER A 113 17.55 -24.08 -29.14
C SER A 113 17.69 -22.96 -30.15
N VAL A 114 16.94 -21.87 -29.92
CA VAL A 114 17.12 -20.62 -30.65
C VAL A 114 17.86 -19.66 -29.71
N PRO A 115 18.95 -19.01 -30.15
CA PRO A 115 19.60 -17.97 -29.36
C PRO A 115 18.56 -16.91 -29.00
N ARG A 116 18.39 -16.65 -27.70
CA ARG A 116 17.53 -15.58 -27.24
C ARG A 116 18.10 -14.28 -27.81
N ALA A 117 17.32 -13.56 -28.60
CA ALA A 117 17.74 -12.25 -29.09
C ALA A 117 17.78 -11.26 -27.92
N THR A 118 18.92 -11.19 -27.23
CA THR A 118 19.20 -10.15 -26.25
C THR A 118 19.75 -8.95 -26.98
N THR A 119 18.86 -8.11 -27.51
CA THR A 119 19.28 -6.77 -27.93
C THR A 119 19.59 -5.98 -26.66
N GLU A 120 20.86 -5.91 -26.30
CA GLU A 120 21.33 -5.14 -25.16
C GLU A 120 20.92 -3.67 -25.36
N MET A 121 19.95 -3.21 -24.57
CA MET A 121 19.51 -1.83 -24.63
C MET A 121 20.58 -0.92 -24.02
N LYS A 122 21.26 -0.14 -24.86
CA LYS A 122 22.28 0.83 -24.41
C LYS A 122 21.63 2.13 -23.95
N LEU A 123 20.79 2.07 -22.91
CA LEU A 123 19.97 3.20 -22.41
C LEU A 123 20.78 4.50 -22.26
N LEU A 124 21.96 4.40 -21.64
CA LEU A 124 22.84 5.54 -21.38
C LEU A 124 23.43 6.20 -22.64
N LYS A 125 23.29 5.59 -23.81
CA LYS A 125 23.74 6.15 -25.10
C LYS A 125 22.63 6.91 -25.83
N TYR A 126 21.37 6.77 -25.42
CA TYR A 126 20.28 7.52 -26.04
C TYR A 126 20.33 9.01 -25.67
N PRO A 127 19.76 9.91 -26.50
CA PRO A 127 19.55 11.30 -26.12
C PRO A 127 18.75 11.41 -24.82
N ARG A 128 18.97 12.48 -24.06
CA ARG A 128 18.38 12.64 -22.72
C ARG A 128 16.86 12.56 -22.72
N LEU A 129 16.20 13.18 -23.71
CA LEU A 129 14.74 13.14 -23.86
C LEU A 129 14.21 11.70 -23.99
N VAL A 130 14.91 10.85 -24.76
CA VAL A 130 14.54 9.44 -24.95
C VAL A 130 14.74 8.66 -23.66
N GLN A 131 15.83 8.92 -22.94
CA GLN A 131 16.05 8.32 -21.61
C GLN A 131 14.93 8.68 -20.64
N ASP A 132 14.57 9.97 -20.55
CA ASP A 132 13.52 10.45 -19.66
C ASP A 132 12.16 9.84 -20.01
N GLN A 133 11.83 9.73 -21.30
CA GLN A 133 10.60 9.05 -21.74
C GLN A 133 10.59 7.58 -21.31
N ILE A 134 11.65 6.83 -21.57
CA ILE A 134 11.74 5.42 -21.17
C ILE A 134 11.54 5.28 -19.66
N LEU A 135 12.25 6.09 -18.86
CA LEU A 135 12.16 6.04 -17.39
C LEU A 135 10.77 6.44 -16.88
N ASN A 136 10.09 7.39 -17.54
CA ASN A 136 8.74 7.81 -17.17
C ASN A 136 7.72 6.66 -17.29
N TYR A 137 7.83 5.86 -18.36
CA TYR A 137 6.97 4.69 -18.61
C TYR A 137 7.45 3.41 -17.90
N THR A 138 8.60 3.44 -17.22
CA THR A 138 9.10 2.30 -16.44
C THR A 138 8.40 2.24 -15.07
N VAL A 139 8.02 1.03 -14.66
CA VAL A 139 7.37 0.80 -13.36
C VAL A 139 8.35 0.96 -12.21
N CYS A 140 7.84 1.24 -11.01
CA CYS A 140 8.68 1.59 -9.87
C CYS A 140 9.62 0.45 -9.42
N SER A 141 9.19 -0.80 -9.51
CA SER A 141 10.01 -1.99 -9.23
C SER A 141 11.21 -2.11 -10.17
N ASP A 142 11.00 -1.86 -11.46
CA ASP A 142 12.07 -1.88 -12.47
C ASP A 142 13.02 -0.69 -12.31
N LEU A 143 12.50 0.51 -12.01
CA LEU A 143 13.32 1.67 -11.66
C LEU A 143 14.20 1.37 -10.43
N PHE A 144 13.65 0.70 -9.42
CA PHE A 144 14.44 0.24 -8.27
C PHE A 144 15.55 -0.72 -8.71
N LEU A 145 15.26 -1.77 -9.49
CA LEU A 145 16.29 -2.69 -9.97
C LEU A 145 17.37 -2.00 -10.81
N LEU A 146 16.98 -1.14 -11.76
CA LEU A 146 17.90 -0.38 -12.59
C LEU A 146 18.81 0.53 -11.75
N SER A 147 18.29 1.10 -10.67
CA SER A 147 19.08 1.95 -9.76
C SER A 147 20.17 1.18 -9.01
N LEU A 148 20.06 -0.16 -8.90
CA LEU A 148 21.07 -1.02 -8.27
C LEU A 148 22.20 -1.41 -9.24
N LEU A 149 22.00 -1.28 -10.55
CA LEU A 149 22.98 -1.72 -11.55
C LEU A 149 24.22 -0.83 -11.62
N SER A 150 24.09 0.48 -11.41
CA SER A 150 25.23 1.40 -11.37
C SER A 150 24.90 2.74 -10.74
N LYS A 151 25.94 3.41 -10.21
CA LYS A 151 25.83 4.79 -9.70
C LYS A 151 25.31 5.75 -10.77
N LYS A 152 25.76 5.61 -12.02
CA LYS A 152 25.33 6.46 -13.14
C LYS A 152 23.85 6.28 -13.46
N MET A 153 23.35 5.04 -13.45
CA MET A 153 21.92 4.76 -13.66
C MET A 153 21.07 5.32 -12.52
N LYS A 154 21.50 5.14 -11.26
CA LYS A 154 20.82 5.73 -10.10
C LYS A 154 20.72 7.26 -10.21
N THR A 155 21.81 7.94 -10.53
CA THR A 155 21.81 9.41 -10.70
C THR A 155 20.88 9.86 -11.84
N LEU A 156 20.88 9.12 -12.96
CA LEU A 156 19.97 9.36 -14.06
C LEU A 156 18.51 9.24 -13.61
N ILE A 157 18.15 8.13 -12.96
CA ILE A 157 16.80 7.87 -12.44
C ILE A 157 16.40 8.96 -11.45
N LYS A 158 17.24 9.29 -10.47
CA LYS A 158 16.97 10.37 -9.51
C LYS A 158 16.68 11.67 -10.26
N SER A 159 17.61 12.15 -11.08
CA SER A 159 17.44 13.43 -11.79
C SER A 159 16.19 13.50 -12.67
N SER A 160 15.83 12.39 -13.32
CA SER A 160 14.68 12.28 -14.22
C SER A 160 13.35 12.17 -13.46
N GLN A 161 13.32 11.34 -12.42
CA GLN A 161 12.10 10.90 -11.75
C GLN A 161 11.84 11.64 -10.42
N MET A 162 12.73 12.53 -9.97
CA MET A 162 12.52 13.34 -8.76
C MET A 162 11.13 14.02 -8.71
N PRO A 163 10.62 14.66 -9.79
CA PRO A 163 9.29 15.25 -9.77
C PRO A 163 8.20 14.21 -9.50
N LYS A 164 8.27 13.04 -10.14
CA LYS A 164 7.36 11.90 -9.93
C LYS A 164 7.42 11.39 -8.49
N PHE A 165 8.62 11.27 -7.94
CA PHE A 165 8.85 10.78 -6.57
C PHE A 165 8.33 11.75 -5.50
N LYS A 166 8.37 13.06 -5.74
CA LYS A 166 7.77 14.06 -4.84
C LYS A 166 6.26 13.93 -4.69
N HIS A 167 5.58 13.33 -5.65
CA HIS A 167 4.15 13.03 -5.57
C HIS A 167 3.85 11.70 -4.85
N PHE A 168 4.87 10.95 -4.41
CA PHE A 168 4.65 9.77 -3.60
C PHE A 168 4.28 10.19 -2.19
N THR A 169 3.08 9.80 -1.75
CA THR A 169 2.58 10.11 -0.41
C THR A 169 3.27 9.26 0.65
N SER A 170 3.47 7.97 0.36
CA SER A 170 4.18 7.04 1.24
C SER A 170 4.66 5.77 0.54
N ILE A 171 5.78 5.23 1.05
CA ILE A 171 6.27 3.88 0.78
C ILE A 171 5.95 3.02 2.01
N VAL A 172 5.26 1.91 1.79
CA VAL A 172 4.71 1.07 2.86
C VAL A 172 5.41 -0.28 2.86
N TYR A 173 5.92 -0.69 4.02
CA TYR A 173 6.36 -2.05 4.34
C TYR A 173 5.19 -2.77 4.99
N ASP A 174 4.53 -3.63 4.25
CA ASP A 174 3.32 -4.32 4.67
C ASP A 174 3.61 -5.78 4.99
N SER A 175 3.52 -6.13 6.27
CA SER A 175 3.62 -7.50 6.76
C SER A 175 2.27 -8.02 7.27
N TYR A 176 1.15 -7.58 6.69
CA TYR A 176 -0.18 -7.98 7.13
C TYR A 176 -0.52 -9.45 6.81
N THR A 177 -0.16 -9.95 5.62
CA THR A 177 -0.53 -11.32 5.19
C THR A 177 0.65 -12.27 5.05
N MET A 178 1.87 -11.82 5.37
CA MET A 178 3.10 -12.57 5.15
C MET A 178 4.06 -12.32 6.32
N ASP A 179 4.82 -13.36 6.70
CA ASP A 179 5.90 -13.24 7.71
C ASP A 179 6.98 -12.22 7.31
N HIS A 180 6.99 -11.82 6.04
CA HIS A 180 7.96 -10.91 5.46
C HIS A 180 7.27 -9.80 4.68
N PRO A 181 7.79 -8.56 4.77
CA PRO A 181 7.10 -7.40 4.23
C PRO A 181 7.05 -7.40 2.69
N LEU A 182 5.90 -7.00 2.14
CA LEU A 182 5.76 -6.50 0.79
C LEU A 182 5.88 -4.98 0.82
N VAL A 183 6.77 -4.43 0.02
CA VAL A 183 6.96 -2.98 -0.12
C VAL A 183 6.18 -2.47 -1.32
N TYR A 184 5.35 -1.44 -1.12
CA TYR A 184 4.59 -0.81 -2.20
C TYR A 184 4.41 0.70 -2.02
N LEU A 185 3.97 1.36 -3.10
CA LEU A 185 3.51 2.75 -3.08
C LEU A 185 2.03 2.81 -2.65
N ASN A 186 1.73 3.47 -1.53
CA ASN A 186 0.39 3.43 -0.91
C ASN A 186 -0.74 3.91 -1.83
N ASN A 187 -0.50 4.97 -2.61
CA ASN A 187 -1.52 5.59 -3.46
C ASN A 187 -1.93 4.76 -4.68
N ARG A 188 -1.15 3.76 -5.09
CA ARG A 188 -1.39 2.96 -6.31
C ARG A 188 -1.27 1.45 -6.10
N TRP A 189 -0.94 1.00 -4.89
CA TRP A 189 -0.71 -0.41 -4.57
C TRP A 189 0.32 -1.07 -5.50
N ILE A 190 1.26 -0.27 -6.02
CA ILE A 190 2.31 -0.74 -6.93
C ILE A 190 3.41 -1.35 -6.09
N SER A 191 3.56 -2.67 -6.15
CA SER A 191 4.64 -3.40 -5.49
C SER A 191 6.00 -2.97 -6.04
N ILE A 192 6.91 -2.62 -5.14
CA ILE A 192 8.30 -2.27 -5.44
C ILE A 192 9.19 -3.49 -5.22
N LEU A 193 9.01 -4.18 -4.08
CA LEU A 193 9.90 -5.21 -3.61
C LEU A 193 9.17 -6.13 -2.61
N GLN A 194 9.45 -7.43 -2.66
CA GLN A 194 9.06 -8.37 -1.62
C GLN A 194 10.29 -8.85 -0.86
N PHE A 195 10.18 -9.08 0.45
CA PHE A 195 11.20 -9.76 1.24
C PHE A 195 10.83 -11.24 1.42
N ARG A 196 11.81 -12.15 1.38
CA ARG A 196 11.58 -13.57 1.66
C ARG A 196 12.80 -14.25 2.28
N GLU A 197 12.56 -15.16 3.22
CA GLU A 197 13.61 -16.04 3.74
C GLU A 197 14.03 -17.09 2.69
N TYR A 198 15.33 -17.36 2.62
CA TYR A 198 15.91 -18.31 1.68
C TYR A 198 15.66 -19.77 2.07
N ALA A 199 14.95 -20.52 1.21
CA ALA A 199 14.58 -21.92 1.45
C ALA A 199 15.44 -22.97 0.71
N GLY A 200 16.64 -22.61 0.21
CA GLY A 200 17.62 -23.58 -0.30
C GLY A 200 17.46 -24.05 -1.75
N THR A 201 16.25 -24.07 -2.31
CA THR A 201 15.94 -24.69 -3.62
C THR A 201 15.41 -23.71 -4.69
N GLU A 202 15.64 -22.41 -4.52
CA GLU A 202 15.07 -21.40 -5.42
C GLU A 202 15.87 -21.24 -6.72
N ASN A 203 15.28 -21.66 -7.85
CA ASN A 203 15.84 -21.46 -9.20
C ASN A 203 15.65 -20.01 -9.69
N GLY A 204 16.55 -19.53 -10.56
CA GLY A 204 16.40 -18.23 -11.24
C GLY A 204 16.84 -17.00 -10.42
N LYS A 205 17.71 -17.20 -9.44
CA LYS A 205 18.27 -16.10 -8.62
C LYS A 205 19.41 -15.36 -9.32
N PHE A 206 19.56 -14.08 -8.98
CA PHE A 206 20.67 -13.22 -9.41
C PHE A 206 21.10 -12.32 -8.26
N GLN A 207 22.36 -11.85 -8.28
CA GLN A 207 22.93 -11.04 -7.20
C GLN A 207 23.02 -9.58 -7.59
N LEU A 208 22.65 -8.69 -6.66
CA LEU A 208 22.87 -7.25 -6.79
C LEU A 208 23.62 -6.73 -5.57
N ASN A 209 24.52 -5.76 -5.81
CA ASN A 209 25.26 -5.09 -4.75
C ASN A 209 24.47 -3.88 -4.25
N ILE A 210 24.16 -3.87 -2.96
CA ILE A 210 23.53 -2.74 -2.27
C ILE A 210 24.48 -2.29 -1.18
N SER A 211 25.08 -1.10 -1.36
CA SER A 211 26.01 -0.49 -0.39
C SER A 211 27.16 -1.40 0.05
N GLY A 212 27.73 -2.16 -0.89
CA GLY A 212 28.83 -3.10 -0.63
C GLY A 212 28.38 -4.51 -0.27
N LYS A 213 27.08 -4.74 -0.06
CA LYS A 213 26.53 -6.05 0.30
C LYS A 213 25.89 -6.74 -0.90
N LEU A 214 26.28 -7.98 -1.17
CA LEU A 214 25.63 -8.82 -2.17
C LEU A 214 24.34 -9.39 -1.59
N ILE A 215 23.22 -9.15 -2.27
CA ILE A 215 21.89 -9.65 -1.91
C ILE A 215 21.38 -10.47 -3.09
N ASP A 216 20.87 -11.67 -2.78
CA ASP A 216 20.22 -12.55 -3.75
C ASP A 216 18.81 -12.01 -4.05
N PHE A 217 18.46 -11.91 -5.32
CA PHE A 217 17.16 -11.50 -5.82
C PHE A 217 16.56 -12.56 -6.75
N ARG A 218 15.23 -12.60 -6.81
CA ARG A 218 14.48 -13.28 -7.87
C ARG A 218 13.25 -12.49 -8.27
N SER A 219 12.50 -12.98 -9.24
CA SER A 219 11.18 -12.41 -9.59
C SER A 219 10.09 -13.02 -8.71
N SER A 220 9.12 -12.20 -8.30
CA SER A 220 7.93 -12.66 -7.57
C SER A 220 6.94 -13.30 -8.54
N ASP A 221 6.44 -14.49 -8.18
CA ASP A 221 5.42 -15.19 -8.96
C ASP A 221 4.04 -14.53 -8.86
N LYS A 222 3.81 -13.70 -7.83
CA LYS A 222 2.49 -13.13 -7.49
C LYS A 222 2.41 -11.62 -7.69
N TYR A 223 3.47 -10.89 -7.34
CA TYR A 223 3.39 -9.42 -7.20
C TYR A 223 4.16 -8.65 -8.28
N ASN A 224 4.67 -9.33 -9.32
CA ASN A 224 5.41 -8.71 -10.44
C ASN A 224 6.49 -7.71 -9.99
N CYS A 225 7.16 -8.01 -8.88
CA CYS A 225 8.25 -7.23 -8.31
C CYS A 225 9.43 -8.15 -7.96
N PRO A 226 10.64 -7.60 -7.79
CA PRO A 226 11.75 -8.39 -7.26
C PRO A 226 11.45 -8.90 -5.85
N VAL A 227 12.04 -10.05 -5.52
CA VAL A 227 12.06 -10.62 -4.17
C VAL A 227 13.50 -10.56 -3.68
N ALA A 228 13.76 -9.79 -2.63
CA ALA A 228 15.02 -9.80 -1.90
C ALA A 228 15.04 -11.00 -0.94
N LEU A 229 16.03 -11.86 -1.12
CA LEU A 229 16.23 -13.06 -0.32
C LEU A 229 17.20 -12.76 0.83
N PHE A 230 16.90 -13.30 2.00
CA PHE A 230 17.78 -13.23 3.16
C PHE A 230 17.88 -14.58 3.85
N HIS A 231 19.04 -14.86 4.44
CA HIS A 231 19.18 -15.96 5.38
C HIS A 231 18.53 -15.60 6.73
N PRO A 232 18.06 -16.58 7.53
CA PRO A 232 17.34 -16.32 8.78
C PRO A 232 17.99 -15.25 9.69
N HIS A 233 19.32 -15.27 9.83
CA HIS A 233 20.07 -14.30 10.64
C HIS A 233 20.41 -12.97 9.94
N GLY A 234 20.11 -12.85 8.65
CA GLY A 234 20.44 -11.68 7.81
C GLY A 234 19.28 -10.72 7.56
N ARG A 235 18.07 -11.03 8.07
CA ARG A 235 16.83 -10.28 7.78
C ARG A 235 16.97 -8.78 8.00
N GLU A 236 17.36 -8.37 9.21
CA GLU A 236 17.43 -6.96 9.59
C GLU A 236 18.42 -6.20 8.71
N LEU A 237 19.62 -6.74 8.53
CA LEU A 237 20.68 -6.12 7.72
C LEU A 237 20.28 -5.98 6.24
N VAL A 238 19.51 -6.92 5.69
CA VAL A 238 19.01 -6.85 4.30
C VAL A 238 17.93 -5.77 4.18
N ILE A 239 16.98 -5.74 5.11
CA ILE A 239 15.94 -4.69 5.16
C ILE A 239 16.57 -3.31 5.32
N GLU A 240 17.55 -3.16 6.20
CA GLU A 240 18.25 -1.90 6.44
C GLU A 240 19.01 -1.43 5.19
N SER A 241 19.76 -2.32 4.53
CA SER A 241 20.50 -1.98 3.31
C SER A 241 19.58 -1.47 2.20
N ILE A 242 18.43 -2.13 2.03
CA ILE A 242 17.42 -1.75 1.04
C ILE A 242 16.71 -0.45 1.44
N HIS A 243 16.38 -0.29 2.72
CA HIS A 243 15.75 0.93 3.22
C HIS A 243 16.65 2.16 3.03
N ASN A 244 17.93 2.04 3.35
CA ASN A 244 18.91 3.11 3.10
C ASN A 244 19.01 3.44 1.61
N HIS A 245 18.93 2.44 0.74
CA HIS A 245 18.85 2.68 -0.70
C HIS A 245 17.55 3.37 -1.12
N PHE A 246 16.41 3.05 -0.51
CA PHE A 246 15.17 3.78 -0.74
C PHE A 246 15.23 5.23 -0.29
N LEU A 247 15.85 5.53 0.86
CA LEU A 247 16.05 6.90 1.32
C LEU A 247 16.91 7.70 0.32
N ASP A 248 17.95 7.10 -0.23
CA ASP A 248 18.77 7.73 -1.27
C ASP A 248 18.01 7.88 -2.60
N LEU A 249 17.24 6.87 -3.02
CA LEU A 249 16.56 6.87 -4.31
C LEU A 249 15.34 7.79 -4.35
N PHE A 250 14.44 7.64 -3.37
CA PHE A 250 13.15 8.35 -3.33
C PHE A 250 13.20 9.63 -2.50
N GLY A 251 14.18 9.75 -1.59
CA GLY A 251 14.38 10.91 -0.75
C GLY A 251 13.74 10.76 0.63
N THR A 252 14.31 11.48 1.60
CA THR A 252 13.86 11.49 3.00
C THR A 252 12.55 12.24 3.23
N SER A 253 12.05 12.97 2.23
CA SER A 253 10.75 13.66 2.31
C SER A 253 9.57 12.71 2.09
N VAL A 254 9.80 11.50 1.56
CA VAL A 254 8.76 10.48 1.42
C VAL A 254 8.47 9.89 2.79
N ASN A 255 7.18 9.69 3.11
CA ASN A 255 6.81 9.02 4.35
C ASN A 255 7.05 7.51 4.22
N TYR A 256 7.85 6.94 5.10
CA TYR A 256 8.03 5.49 5.18
C TYR A 256 7.20 4.95 6.33
N GLN A 257 6.39 3.93 6.03
CA GLN A 257 5.46 3.34 7.00
C GLN A 257 5.68 1.84 7.09
N TRP A 258 5.72 1.31 8.29
CA TRP A 258 5.63 -0.12 8.55
C TRP A 258 4.23 -0.46 9.05
N ARG A 259 3.58 -1.46 8.45
CA ARG A 259 2.28 -1.99 8.89
C ARG A 259 2.41 -3.46 9.20
N THR A 260 1.89 -3.89 10.33
CA THR A 260 1.98 -5.29 10.75
C THR A 260 0.76 -5.72 11.59
N TYR A 261 0.40 -7.00 11.51
CA TYR A 261 -0.39 -7.71 12.54
C TYR A 261 0.52 -8.54 13.47
N ASN A 262 1.79 -8.70 13.10
CA ASN A 262 2.70 -9.63 13.74
C ASN A 262 3.53 -8.91 14.81
N TYR A 263 3.05 -8.98 16.05
CA TYR A 263 3.74 -8.50 17.24
C TYR A 263 4.86 -9.46 17.72
N LYS A 264 5.04 -10.62 17.08
CA LYS A 264 6.10 -11.60 17.42
C LYS A 264 7.42 -11.32 16.71
N LEU A 265 7.38 -10.62 15.58
CA LEU A 265 8.56 -10.31 14.79
C LEU A 265 9.06 -8.89 15.14
N PRO A 266 10.36 -8.74 15.45
CA PRO A 266 10.93 -7.42 15.67
C PRO A 266 10.89 -6.62 14.37
N ILE A 267 10.52 -5.34 14.50
CA ILE A 267 10.60 -4.36 13.42
C ILE A 267 12.00 -3.73 13.47
N PRO A 268 12.77 -3.76 12.37
CA PRO A 268 14.08 -3.13 12.34
C PRO A 268 13.98 -1.64 12.66
N ARG A 269 14.92 -1.11 13.46
CA ARG A 269 15.00 0.32 13.76
C ARG A 269 15.58 1.06 12.56
N LEU A 270 14.70 1.63 11.73
CA LEU A 270 15.07 2.33 10.50
C LEU A 270 14.83 3.84 10.61
N GLN A 271 15.64 4.63 9.92
CA GLN A 271 15.49 6.08 9.88
C GLN A 271 14.20 6.49 9.17
N ASN A 272 13.48 7.48 9.68
CA ASN A 272 12.27 8.02 9.02
C ASN A 272 11.14 6.99 8.82
N LEU A 273 11.14 5.90 9.59
CA LEU A 273 10.11 4.87 9.56
C LEU A 273 9.08 5.11 10.65
N SER A 274 7.84 5.38 10.24
CA SER A 274 6.68 5.38 11.13
C SER A 274 6.11 3.97 11.24
N VAL A 275 5.75 3.53 12.43
CA VAL A 275 5.21 2.18 12.64
C VAL A 275 3.74 2.27 13.03
N GLY A 276 2.90 1.51 12.33
CA GLY A 276 1.54 1.21 12.74
C GLY A 276 1.34 -0.28 12.93
N ILE A 277 0.61 -0.65 13.97
CA ILE A 277 0.27 -2.04 14.27
C ILE A 277 -1.24 -2.18 14.40
N ARG A 278 -1.74 -3.33 13.96
CA ARG A 278 -3.09 -3.78 14.28
C ARG A 278 -3.04 -5.09 15.04
N ILE A 279 -3.77 -5.19 16.14
CA ILE A 279 -3.78 -6.37 17.01
C ILE A 279 -5.24 -6.73 17.29
N SER A 280 -5.59 -8.00 17.08
CA SER A 280 -6.88 -8.54 17.52
C SER A 280 -6.64 -9.50 18.67
N ILE A 281 -7.20 -9.13 19.83
CA ILE A 281 -7.08 -9.85 21.10
C ILE A 281 -8.45 -10.47 21.41
N PRO A 282 -8.69 -11.75 21.03
CA PRO A 282 -9.92 -12.45 21.38
C PRO A 282 -10.06 -12.69 22.89
N TYR A 283 -11.26 -13.06 23.33
CA TYR A 283 -11.59 -13.31 24.76
C TYR A 283 -10.64 -14.29 25.48
N ARG A 284 -10.10 -15.28 24.75
CA ARG A 284 -9.07 -16.20 25.27
C ARG A 284 -7.78 -16.00 24.50
N PHE A 285 -6.96 -15.06 24.95
CA PHE A 285 -5.72 -14.70 24.28
C PHE A 285 -4.49 -15.02 25.14
N GLU A 286 -3.94 -16.21 24.91
CA GLU A 286 -2.78 -16.72 25.68
C GLU A 286 -1.45 -16.00 25.35
N ASP A 287 -1.48 -15.06 24.41
CA ASP A 287 -0.30 -14.44 23.80
C ASP A 287 -0.12 -12.97 24.19
N LEU A 288 -0.85 -12.51 25.22
CA LEU A 288 -0.82 -11.13 25.71
C LEU A 288 0.60 -10.69 26.10
N LYS A 289 1.40 -11.61 26.64
CA LYS A 289 2.81 -11.36 26.98
C LYS A 289 3.64 -10.91 25.78
N ASN A 290 3.40 -11.45 24.59
CA ASN A 290 4.14 -11.02 23.40
C ASN A 290 3.65 -9.67 22.87
N VAL A 291 2.36 -9.34 23.03
CA VAL A 291 1.84 -8.00 22.78
C VAL A 291 2.50 -7.00 23.73
N ASP A 292 2.59 -7.33 25.01
CA ASP A 292 3.26 -6.50 26.01
C ASP A 292 4.73 -6.27 25.68
N ASN A 293 5.47 -7.34 25.38
CA ASN A 293 6.87 -7.25 24.98
C ASN A 293 7.05 -6.40 23.71
N PHE A 294 6.11 -6.50 22.77
CA PHE A 294 6.15 -5.70 21.54
C PHE A 294 5.95 -4.21 21.84
N LEU A 295 4.89 -3.84 22.55
CA LEU A 295 4.56 -2.44 22.83
C LEU A 295 5.63 -1.76 23.70
N SER A 296 6.16 -2.47 24.70
CA SER A 296 7.23 -1.96 25.57
C SER A 296 8.59 -1.80 24.86
N SER A 297 8.91 -2.66 23.89
CA SER A 297 10.21 -2.65 23.21
C SER A 297 10.35 -1.62 22.08
N HIS A 298 9.24 -1.08 21.59
CA HIS A 298 9.22 -0.12 20.48
C HIS A 298 9.16 1.33 20.98
N PRO A 299 9.76 2.29 20.25
CA PRO A 299 9.49 3.71 20.47
C PRO A 299 8.00 4.01 20.22
N VAL A 300 7.57 5.21 20.61
CA VAL A 300 6.18 5.67 20.43
C VAL A 300 5.70 5.38 19.00
N LEU A 301 4.65 4.56 18.91
CA LEU A 301 4.09 4.12 17.64
C LEU A 301 3.27 5.24 17.01
N LYS A 302 3.26 5.29 15.68
CA LYS A 302 2.46 6.25 14.92
C LYS A 302 0.97 5.91 15.03
N SER A 303 0.64 4.63 15.00
CA SER A 303 -0.74 4.16 15.10
C SER A 303 -0.85 2.80 15.78
N ILE A 304 -1.90 2.63 16.57
CA ILE A 304 -2.28 1.35 17.15
C ILE A 304 -3.77 1.13 16.89
N ASP A 305 -4.09 0.07 16.14
CA ASP A 305 -5.45 -0.46 16.06
C ASP A 305 -5.52 -1.71 16.95
N LEU A 306 -6.41 -1.68 17.94
CA LEU A 306 -6.53 -2.70 18.96
C LEU A 306 -7.99 -3.14 19.08
N ASP A 307 -8.29 -4.34 18.60
CA ASP A 307 -9.57 -4.99 18.83
C ASP A 307 -9.46 -5.82 20.11
N TYR A 308 -10.07 -5.34 21.20
CA TYR A 308 -9.84 -5.81 22.56
C TYR A 308 -11.09 -6.46 23.16
N LEU A 309 -11.10 -7.80 23.15
CA LEU A 309 -12.22 -8.61 23.65
C LEU A 309 -11.89 -9.38 24.94
N THR A 310 -10.74 -9.16 25.57
CA THR A 310 -10.30 -9.90 26.77
C THR A 310 -10.51 -9.12 28.07
N ASP A 311 -10.70 -9.84 29.18
CA ASP A 311 -10.76 -9.29 30.56
C ASP A 311 -9.35 -9.09 31.17
N GLU A 312 -8.31 -9.60 30.51
CA GLU A 312 -6.91 -9.38 30.93
C GLU A 312 -6.49 -7.93 30.65
N SER A 313 -5.48 -7.40 31.34
CA SER A 313 -4.96 -6.04 31.15
C SER A 313 -3.52 -6.07 30.64
N LEU A 314 -3.16 -5.12 29.76
CA LEU A 314 -1.77 -4.89 29.38
C LEU A 314 -0.94 -4.42 30.58
N SER A 315 0.38 -4.62 30.53
CA SER A 315 1.27 -4.05 31.56
C SER A 315 1.18 -2.52 31.60
N PRO A 316 1.43 -1.87 32.75
CA PRO A 316 1.37 -0.41 32.86
C PRO A 316 2.30 0.32 31.88
N GLU A 317 3.43 -0.29 31.51
CA GLU A 317 4.34 0.25 30.50
C GLU A 317 3.72 0.22 29.10
N SER A 318 3.16 -0.93 28.70
CA SER A 318 2.47 -1.09 27.42
C SER A 318 1.24 -0.18 27.29
N GLU A 319 0.47 -0.03 28.36
CA GLU A 319 -0.66 0.90 28.41
C GLU A 319 -0.19 2.35 28.22
N SER A 320 0.88 2.74 28.91
CA SER A 320 1.49 4.07 28.72
C SER A 320 1.92 4.28 27.26
N ARG A 321 2.52 3.27 26.61
CA ARG A 321 2.89 3.31 25.18
C ARG A 321 1.67 3.40 24.27
N LEU A 322 0.60 2.67 24.58
CA LEU A 322 -0.67 2.74 23.87
C LEU A 322 -1.23 4.17 23.88
N TYR A 323 -1.24 4.81 25.05
CA TYR A 323 -1.78 6.16 25.22
C TYR A 323 -0.89 7.26 24.61
N GLN A 324 0.40 6.99 24.40
CA GLN A 324 1.34 7.89 23.74
C GLN A 324 1.27 7.83 22.21
N ALA A 325 0.64 6.81 21.62
CA ALA A 325 0.54 6.69 20.17
C ALA A 325 -0.18 7.90 19.56
N GLU A 326 0.25 8.32 18.37
CA GLU A 326 -0.31 9.52 17.74
C GLU A 326 -1.76 9.33 17.30
N SER A 327 -2.08 8.13 16.83
CA SER A 327 -3.43 7.70 16.47
C SER A 327 -3.76 6.37 17.15
N ILE A 328 -4.96 6.23 17.68
CA ILE A 328 -5.46 4.94 18.17
C ILE A 328 -6.85 4.65 17.60
N GLU A 329 -7.08 3.38 17.28
CA GLU A 329 -8.40 2.83 17.03
C GLU A 329 -8.58 1.65 17.98
N ILE A 330 -9.57 1.70 18.86
CA ILE A 330 -9.73 0.67 19.90
C ILE A 330 -11.19 0.24 19.98
N SER A 331 -11.42 -1.06 19.86
CA SER A 331 -12.71 -1.68 20.21
C SER A 331 -12.61 -2.29 21.60
N GLN A 332 -13.41 -1.83 22.55
CA GLN A 332 -13.33 -2.19 23.96
C GLN A 332 -14.62 -2.84 24.45
N TYR A 333 -14.50 -4.05 24.99
CA TYR A 333 -15.61 -4.81 25.56
C TYR A 333 -15.84 -4.56 27.07
N ASP A 334 -14.89 -3.93 27.78
CA ASP A 334 -14.99 -3.70 29.23
C ASP A 334 -16.09 -2.68 29.59
N PRO A 335 -17.04 -3.04 30.48
CA PRO A 335 -18.10 -2.15 30.93
C PRO A 335 -17.70 -0.99 31.84
N THR A 336 -16.50 -0.97 32.42
CA THR A 336 -16.27 -0.13 33.59
C THR A 336 -15.52 1.17 33.40
N THR A 337 -14.64 1.37 32.41
CA THR A 337 -14.08 2.69 32.04
C THR A 337 -13.12 2.56 30.85
N PRO A 338 -13.21 3.38 29.78
CA PRO A 338 -12.12 3.46 28.82
C PRO A 338 -10.95 4.21 29.46
N ALA A 339 -9.94 3.50 30.00
CA ALA A 339 -8.73 4.13 30.56
C ALA A 339 -8.04 5.09 29.56
N VAL A 340 -8.27 4.86 28.27
CA VAL A 340 -7.97 5.76 27.15
C VAL A 340 -8.50 7.18 27.38
N LEU A 341 -9.77 7.33 27.78
CA LEU A 341 -10.42 8.63 28.03
C LEU A 341 -9.85 9.37 29.25
N ARG A 342 -8.94 8.75 30.01
CA ARG A 342 -8.22 9.39 31.12
C ARG A 342 -6.76 9.69 30.80
N ASN A 343 -6.16 8.91 29.92
CA ASN A 343 -4.70 8.83 29.81
C ASN A 343 -4.15 9.15 28.42
N PHE A 344 -4.99 9.18 27.37
CA PHE A 344 -4.54 9.42 26.00
C PHE A 344 -3.82 10.76 25.81
N GLN A 345 -2.71 10.74 25.07
CA GLN A 345 -1.80 11.88 24.86
C GLN A 345 -1.58 12.18 23.36
N GLY A 346 -2.13 11.36 22.47
CA GLY A 346 -1.98 11.51 21.02
C GLY A 346 -2.92 12.55 20.41
N ARG A 347 -2.98 12.52 19.07
CA ARG A 347 -3.73 13.49 18.25
C ARG A 347 -5.11 12.99 17.87
N GLN A 348 -5.25 11.70 17.58
CA GLN A 348 -6.50 11.13 17.05
C GLN A 348 -6.88 9.84 17.76
N ALA A 349 -8.15 9.71 18.15
CA ALA A 349 -8.65 8.51 18.80
C ALA A 349 -10.03 8.11 18.24
N PHE A 350 -10.20 6.83 17.95
CA PHE A 350 -11.44 6.23 17.46
C PHE A 350 -11.79 5.06 18.36
N LEU A 351 -12.88 5.16 19.10
CA LEU A 351 -13.25 4.19 20.13
C LEU A 351 -14.60 3.56 19.78
N LEU A 352 -14.65 2.24 19.78
CA LEU A 352 -15.89 1.48 19.80
C LEU A 352 -16.05 0.88 21.20
N CYS A 353 -16.99 1.41 21.97
CA CYS A 353 -17.27 0.98 23.34
C CYS A 353 -18.54 0.13 23.36
N TYR A 354 -18.47 -1.05 23.96
CA TYR A 354 -19.65 -1.89 24.16
C TYR A 354 -20.53 -1.38 25.31
N SER A 355 -19.89 -0.81 26.33
CA SER A 355 -20.53 -0.08 27.43
C SER A 355 -19.59 1.03 27.90
N CYS A 356 -20.14 2.19 28.26
CA CYS A 356 -19.39 3.34 28.73
C CYS A 356 -20.33 4.22 29.55
N ASP A 357 -19.97 4.46 30.81
CA ASP A 357 -20.72 5.38 31.66
C ASP A 357 -20.59 6.82 31.15
N VAL A 358 -21.72 7.51 31.09
CA VAL A 358 -21.85 8.92 30.68
C VAL A 358 -20.92 9.84 31.45
N SER A 359 -20.67 9.54 32.73
CA SER A 359 -19.74 10.28 33.59
C SER A 359 -18.32 10.31 33.04
N HIS A 360 -17.86 9.27 32.33
CA HIS A 360 -16.53 9.27 31.69
C HIS A 360 -16.47 10.22 30.50
N LEU A 361 -17.56 10.34 29.74
CA LEU A 361 -17.65 11.29 28.63
C LEU A 361 -17.62 12.73 29.16
N ILE A 362 -18.38 13.00 30.23
CA ILE A 362 -18.41 14.30 30.90
C ILE A 362 -17.03 14.63 31.49
N GLU A 363 -16.38 13.67 32.16
CA GLU A 363 -15.04 13.85 32.73
C GLU A 363 -14.00 14.16 31.63
N PHE A 364 -14.03 13.43 30.52
CA PHE A 364 -13.17 13.68 29.37
C PHE A 364 -13.27 15.14 28.90
N VAL A 365 -14.49 15.62 28.62
CA VAL A 365 -14.70 16.99 28.14
C VAL A 365 -14.28 17.99 29.21
N SER A 366 -14.58 17.74 30.48
CA SER A 366 -14.22 18.63 31.60
C SER A 366 -12.70 18.77 31.77
N ARG A 367 -11.95 17.68 31.61
CA ARG A 367 -10.47 17.69 31.67
C ARG A 367 -9.85 18.37 30.47
N TRP A 368 -10.44 18.20 29.28
CA TRP A 368 -10.02 18.94 28.08
C TRP A 368 -10.32 20.44 28.23
N LYS A 369 -11.52 20.80 28.70
CA LYS A 369 -12.01 22.18 28.89
C LYS A 369 -11.18 22.94 29.92
N SER A 370 -10.79 22.31 31.02
CA SER A 370 -9.87 22.91 32.01
C SER A 370 -8.41 22.97 31.56
N GLY A 371 -8.05 22.41 30.41
CA GLY A 371 -6.67 22.36 29.91
C GLY A 371 -5.76 21.39 30.67
N LYS A 372 -6.30 20.58 31.59
CA LYS A 372 -5.53 19.63 32.41
C LYS A 372 -5.06 18.39 31.63
N ALA A 373 -5.74 18.05 30.52
CA ALA A 373 -5.38 16.89 29.70
C ALA A 373 -5.68 17.14 28.20
N PHE A 374 -5.22 16.20 27.36
CA PHE A 374 -5.54 16.14 25.93
C PHE A 374 -5.08 17.36 25.12
N GLN A 375 -3.90 17.91 25.45
CA GLN A 375 -3.37 19.11 24.81
C GLN A 375 -3.09 18.92 23.32
N ASN A 376 -2.71 17.71 22.91
CA ASN A 376 -2.41 17.35 21.52
C ASN A 376 -3.63 16.86 20.74
N LEU A 377 -4.78 16.65 21.39
CA LEU A 377 -5.95 16.05 20.75
C LEU A 377 -6.50 16.97 19.66
N GLU A 378 -6.73 16.39 18.49
CA GLU A 378 -7.30 17.04 17.31
C GLU A 378 -8.68 16.47 16.97
N HIS A 379 -8.86 15.15 17.16
CA HIS A 379 -10.10 14.46 16.84
C HIS A 379 -10.32 13.24 17.73
N LEU A 380 -11.51 13.13 18.33
CA LEU A 380 -11.96 11.95 19.04
C LEU A 380 -13.33 11.55 18.52
N LYS A 381 -13.52 10.26 18.23
CA LYS A 381 -14.83 9.67 17.93
C LYS A 381 -15.06 8.48 18.82
N ILE A 382 -16.19 8.48 19.51
CA ILE A 382 -16.63 7.39 20.38
C ILE A 382 -17.95 6.87 19.83
N ARG A 383 -18.02 5.58 19.57
CA ARG A 383 -19.23 4.88 19.15
C ARG A 383 -19.62 3.88 20.21
N MET A 384 -20.85 3.97 20.68
CA MET A 384 -21.49 2.99 21.55
C MET A 384 -22.09 1.87 20.71
N ALA A 385 -21.84 0.62 21.07
CA ALA A 385 -22.41 -0.52 20.34
C ALA A 385 -23.93 -0.62 20.58
N TYR A 386 -24.34 -0.57 21.84
CA TYR A 386 -25.73 -0.83 22.24
C TYR A 386 -26.47 0.41 22.74
N ASP A 387 -25.84 1.21 23.60
CA ASP A 387 -26.50 2.30 24.30
C ASP A 387 -26.61 3.58 23.47
N ILE A 388 -27.72 4.29 23.64
CA ILE A 388 -27.89 5.65 23.14
C ILE A 388 -27.20 6.60 24.11
N ILE A 389 -26.44 7.55 23.57
CA ILE A 389 -25.78 8.58 24.36
C ILE A 389 -26.83 9.63 24.76
N PRO A 390 -27.05 9.89 26.06
CA PRO A 390 -28.02 10.90 26.51
C PRO A 390 -27.48 12.30 26.23
N ARG A 391 -27.78 12.78 25.02
CA ARG A 391 -27.28 14.05 24.46
C ARG A 391 -27.49 15.23 25.41
N ASP A 392 -28.72 15.48 25.83
CA ASP A 392 -29.07 16.71 26.54
C ASP A 392 -28.45 16.74 27.96
N GLU A 393 -28.33 15.58 28.60
CA GLU A 393 -27.64 15.42 29.88
C GLU A 393 -26.15 15.80 29.76
N ILE A 394 -25.45 15.25 28.76
CA ILE A 394 -24.02 15.54 28.54
C ILE A 394 -23.83 17.00 28.19
N LEU A 395 -24.61 17.54 27.25
CA LEU A 395 -24.47 18.93 26.81
C LEU A 395 -24.72 19.93 27.94
N THR A 396 -25.66 19.63 28.83
CA THR A 396 -25.91 20.42 30.04
C THR A 396 -24.74 20.32 31.01
N ALA A 397 -24.24 19.12 31.28
CA ALA A 397 -23.17 18.88 32.24
C ALA A 397 -21.82 19.50 31.83
N ILE A 398 -21.51 19.54 30.54
CA ILE A 398 -20.27 20.16 30.01
C ILE A 398 -20.40 21.69 29.84
N GLU A 399 -21.60 22.23 30.11
CA GLU A 399 -21.97 23.64 29.88
C GLU A 399 -21.67 24.05 28.43
N ALA A 400 -22.19 23.27 27.48
CA ALA A 400 -21.91 23.49 26.07
C ALA A 400 -22.46 24.84 25.60
N ARG A 401 -21.71 25.49 24.71
CA ARG A 401 -22.15 26.71 24.02
C ARG A 401 -22.77 26.36 22.69
N HIS A 402 -23.63 27.25 22.21
CA HIS A 402 -24.39 27.03 20.99
C HIS A 402 -24.22 28.19 20.00
N ILE A 403 -23.96 27.82 18.76
CA ILE A 403 -24.16 28.67 17.60
C ILE A 403 -25.67 28.76 17.35
N ASP A 404 -26.16 29.96 17.05
CA ASP A 404 -27.57 30.17 16.70
C ASP A 404 -28.01 29.22 15.58
N ALA A 405 -29.17 28.59 15.77
CA ALA A 405 -29.69 27.52 14.91
C ALA A 405 -29.90 27.95 13.45
N THR A 406 -30.07 29.26 13.19
CA THR A 406 -30.22 29.82 11.84
C THR A 406 -28.90 29.95 11.09
N ARG A 407 -27.77 29.84 11.79
CA ARG A 407 -26.43 30.02 11.24
C ARG A 407 -25.84 28.68 10.81
N LYS A 408 -25.03 28.69 9.76
CA LYS A 408 -24.34 27.50 9.28
C LYS A 408 -23.07 27.26 10.11
N PRO A 409 -22.92 26.12 10.80
CA PRO A 409 -21.71 25.83 11.57
C PRO A 409 -20.55 25.45 10.64
N PRO A 410 -19.29 25.66 11.06
CA PRO A 410 -18.12 25.21 10.32
C PRO A 410 -18.02 23.67 10.33
N THR A 411 -17.41 23.11 9.29
CA THR A 411 -17.14 21.66 9.20
C THR A 411 -15.72 21.38 9.65
N HIS A 412 -15.56 20.63 10.75
CA HIS A 412 -14.26 20.13 11.18
C HIS A 412 -13.95 18.82 10.45
N THR A 413 -12.85 18.78 9.72
CA THR A 413 -12.29 17.57 9.11
C THR A 413 -10.80 17.76 8.98
N ILE A 414 -10.01 16.75 9.33
CA ILE A 414 -8.54 16.82 9.33
C ILE A 414 -7.96 15.57 8.67
N PRO A 415 -6.74 15.61 8.12
CA PRO A 415 -6.08 14.41 7.62
C PRO A 415 -5.91 13.36 8.72
N LYS A 416 -6.15 12.09 8.42
CA LYS A 416 -5.88 11.01 9.39
C LYS A 416 -4.38 10.99 9.72
N ALA A 417 -4.04 10.94 11.01
CA ALA A 417 -2.66 10.87 11.49
C ALA A 417 -1.97 9.58 11.05
N TYR A 418 -2.76 8.53 10.80
CA TYR A 418 -2.35 7.31 10.14
C TYR A 418 -3.39 6.88 9.11
N ILE A 419 -2.92 6.63 7.89
CA ILE A 419 -3.76 6.20 6.78
C ILE A 419 -3.53 4.71 6.62
N GLU A 420 -4.48 3.87 7.02
CA GLU A 420 -4.47 2.43 6.72
C GLU A 420 -4.81 2.20 5.23
N TYR A 421 -5.86 2.86 4.75
CA TYR A 421 -6.33 2.77 3.37
C TYR A 421 -6.23 4.11 2.64
N ALA A 422 -5.60 4.10 1.46
CA ALA A 422 -5.33 5.30 0.68
C ALA A 422 -6.58 6.09 0.22
N TRP A 423 -7.79 5.52 0.34
CA TRP A 423 -9.05 6.16 -0.02
C TRP A 423 -9.74 6.88 1.15
N GLU A 424 -9.31 6.65 2.39
CA GLU A 424 -9.81 7.36 3.59
C GLU A 424 -8.70 8.24 4.18
N THR A 425 -8.50 9.41 3.58
CA THR A 425 -7.38 10.29 3.94
C THR A 425 -7.70 11.28 5.05
N HIS A 426 -8.98 11.50 5.36
CA HIS A 426 -9.45 12.48 6.33
C HIS A 426 -10.40 11.83 7.35
N THR A 427 -10.55 12.49 8.50
CA THR A 427 -11.54 12.11 9.51
C THR A 427 -12.96 12.41 9.03
N ASP A 428 -13.92 11.70 9.59
CA ASP A 428 -15.34 11.98 9.35
C ASP A 428 -15.65 13.45 9.68
N PRO A 429 -16.43 14.14 8.84
CA PRO A 429 -16.72 15.55 9.06
C PRO A 429 -17.60 15.73 10.31
N ILE A 430 -17.23 16.68 11.17
CA ILE A 430 -18.03 17.11 12.32
C ILE A 430 -18.66 18.46 11.98
N ILE A 431 -19.98 18.48 11.88
CA ILE A 431 -20.77 19.68 11.61
C ILE A 431 -21.68 19.86 12.83
N SER A 432 -21.34 20.78 13.72
CA SER A 432 -22.07 20.95 14.98
C SER A 432 -22.28 22.42 15.33
N HIS A 433 -23.51 22.73 15.75
CA HIS A 433 -23.85 23.99 16.41
C HIS A 433 -23.36 24.05 17.85
N THR A 434 -22.93 22.92 18.42
CA THR A 434 -22.53 22.83 19.82
C THR A 434 -21.01 22.78 19.94
N TYR A 435 -20.47 23.57 20.85
CA TYR A 435 -19.02 23.66 21.07
C TYR A 435 -18.67 23.96 22.53
N VAL A 436 -17.42 23.71 22.90
CA VAL A 436 -16.84 24.06 24.21
C VAL A 436 -15.54 24.84 24.01
N VAL A 437 -15.17 25.63 25.02
CA VAL A 437 -13.99 26.50 24.99
C VAL A 437 -13.04 26.08 26.11
N ARG A 438 -11.78 25.85 25.77
CA ARG A 438 -10.75 25.50 26.74
C ARG A 438 -10.28 26.75 27.50
N GLU A 439 -10.31 26.67 28.82
CA GLU A 439 -9.99 27.77 29.73
C GLU A 439 -8.53 28.22 29.65
N SER A 440 -7.61 27.29 29.39
CA SER A 440 -6.17 27.56 29.45
C SER A 440 -5.62 28.35 28.26
N ASP A 441 -6.21 28.19 27.07
CA ASP A 441 -5.68 28.73 25.80
C ASP A 441 -6.78 29.29 24.87
N ASN A 442 -8.03 29.36 25.33
CA ASN A 442 -9.20 29.80 24.59
C ASN A 442 -9.50 28.99 23.31
N ARG A 443 -8.94 27.79 23.15
CA ARG A 443 -9.20 26.93 21.98
C ARG A 443 -10.61 26.37 22.00
N VAL A 444 -11.18 26.19 20.81
CA VAL A 444 -12.54 25.64 20.64
C VAL A 444 -12.50 24.16 20.27
N ALA A 445 -13.47 23.41 20.77
CA ALA A 445 -13.82 22.10 20.23
C ALA A 445 -15.30 22.01 19.88
N SER A 446 -15.62 21.51 18.68
CA SER A 446 -16.97 21.15 18.28
C SER A 446 -17.34 19.81 18.91
N VAL A 447 -18.55 19.72 19.46
CA VAL A 447 -19.10 18.51 20.09
C VAL A 447 -20.35 18.11 19.33
N LEU A 448 -20.36 16.93 18.74
CA LEU A 448 -21.50 16.37 18.01
C LEU A 448 -21.91 15.06 18.69
N ILE A 449 -23.17 14.95 19.10
CA ILE A 449 -23.73 13.73 19.67
C ILE A 449 -24.93 13.34 18.82
N GLU A 450 -24.84 12.17 18.19
CA GLU A 450 -25.84 11.62 17.29
C GLU A 450 -26.10 10.16 17.67
N GLU A 451 -27.28 9.90 18.24
CA GLU A 451 -27.70 8.59 18.74
C GLU A 451 -26.64 7.91 19.62
N LYS A 452 -25.82 7.04 19.01
CA LYS A 452 -24.79 6.23 19.66
C LYS A 452 -23.37 6.78 19.48
N THR A 453 -23.19 7.94 18.86
CA THR A 453 -21.88 8.48 18.51
C THR A 453 -21.65 9.83 19.16
N LEU A 454 -20.49 10.00 19.80
CA LEU A 454 -19.95 11.28 20.23
C LEU A 454 -18.70 11.58 19.40
N SER A 455 -18.71 12.69 18.68
CA SER A 455 -17.58 13.20 17.91
C SER A 455 -17.12 14.53 18.50
N PHE A 456 -15.82 14.67 18.68
CA PHE A 456 -15.18 15.81 19.32
C PHE A 456 -14.01 16.29 18.46
N GLY A 457 -14.16 17.45 17.83
CA GLY A 457 -13.19 18.02 16.89
C GLY A 457 -12.57 19.30 17.45
N VAL A 458 -11.26 19.30 17.65
CA VAL A 458 -10.53 20.45 18.20
C VAL A 458 -10.05 21.36 17.09
N TRP A 459 -10.37 22.64 17.19
CA TRP A 459 -9.93 23.67 16.28
C TRP A 459 -8.63 24.31 16.77
N ASP A 460 -7.67 24.51 15.87
CA ASP A 460 -6.52 25.38 16.12
C ASP A 460 -6.92 26.85 15.95
N LYS A 461 -7.90 27.27 16.74
CA LYS A 461 -8.56 28.58 16.71
C LYS A 461 -9.02 28.98 18.11
N THR A 462 -8.90 30.27 18.43
CA THR A 462 -9.58 30.83 19.60
C THR A 462 -11.09 30.90 19.37
N GLU A 463 -11.87 31.13 20.43
CA GLU A 463 -13.33 31.30 20.29
C GLU A 463 -13.70 32.42 19.33
N GLU A 464 -13.03 33.57 19.41
CA GLU A 464 -13.29 34.72 18.54
C GLU A 464 -13.02 34.37 17.07
N GLU A 465 -11.90 33.70 16.78
CA GLU A 465 -11.57 33.29 15.42
C GLU A 465 -12.55 32.24 14.89
N PHE A 466 -12.95 31.28 15.73
CA PHE A 466 -13.94 30.26 15.40
C PHE A 466 -15.30 30.88 15.07
N LEU A 467 -15.80 31.80 15.89
CA LEU A 467 -17.05 32.52 15.64
C LEU A 467 -16.96 33.39 14.37
N GLY A 468 -15.80 34.00 14.10
CA GLY A 468 -15.55 34.71 12.85
C GLY A 468 -15.61 33.82 11.60
N MET A 469 -15.36 32.50 11.71
CA MET A 469 -15.60 31.56 10.61
C MET A 469 -17.09 31.37 10.37
N VAL A 470 -17.91 31.32 11.42
CA VAL A 470 -19.37 31.20 11.32
C VAL A 470 -19.96 32.42 10.61
N ASP A 471 -19.50 33.63 10.95
CA ASP A 471 -19.97 34.88 10.31
C ASP A 471 -19.69 34.88 8.80
N LYS A 472 -18.47 34.47 8.40
CA LYS A 472 -18.07 34.41 6.99
C LYS A 472 -18.90 33.41 6.18
N LEU A 473 -19.27 32.28 6.79
CA LEU A 473 -20.10 31.26 6.14
C LEU A 473 -21.53 31.74 5.89
N GLN A 474 -22.04 32.71 6.67
CA GLN A 474 -23.35 33.31 6.43
C GLN A 474 -23.34 34.30 5.27
N LEU A 475 -22.26 35.06 5.09
CA LEU A 475 -22.12 36.04 4.01
C LEU A 475 -21.87 35.42 2.63
N ALA A 476 -21.50 34.13 2.59
CA ALA A 476 -21.24 33.38 1.37
C ALA A 476 -22.49 32.69 0.77
N ASN A 477 -23.62 32.76 1.47
CA ASN A 477 -24.95 32.38 0.99
C ASN A 477 -25.76 33.64 0.65
#